data_AF-A0A1V4CHT2-F1
#
_entry.id   AF-A0A1V4CHT2-F1
#
_cell.length_a   1.000
_cell.length_b   1.000
_cell.length_c   1.000
_cell.angle_alpha   90.00
_cell.angle_beta   90.00
_cell.angle_gamma   90.00
#
_symmetry.space_group_name_H-M   'P 1'
#
loop_
_entity.id
_entity.type
_entity.pdbx_description
1 polymer ?
#
loop_
_entity_poly.entity_id
_entity_poly.type
_entity_poly.pdbx_seq_one_letter_code
_entity_poly.pdbx_strand_id
1 'polypeptide(L)' 'MKSYIPTIDELLRLPKRELDAIFRRAASVASDATQGPQAREAAERTVENVRRCRLCPPGP' A
#
# COMPACT_ATOMS: atom_id res chain seq x y z
N MET A 1 2.93 5.78 16.54
CA MET A 1 2.25 4.68 15.81
C MET A 1 3.25 4.10 14.83
N LYS A 2 3.45 2.78 14.82
CA LYS A 2 4.45 2.14 13.95
C LYS A 2 3.98 2.23 12.49
N SER A 3 4.86 2.69 11.60
CA SER A 3 4.66 2.66 10.15
C SER A 3 4.68 1.21 9.68
N TYR A 4 3.51 0.56 9.70
CA TYR A 4 3.34 -0.81 9.23
C TYR A 4 3.22 -0.81 7.70
N ILE A 5 4.05 -1.64 7.05
CA ILE A 5 4.04 -1.83 5.60
C ILE A 5 3.44 -3.22 5.34
N PRO A 6 2.24 -3.31 4.74
CA PRO A 6 1.64 -4.60 4.43
C PRO A 6 2.46 -5.32 3.35
N THR A 7 2.61 -6.62 3.54
CA THR A 7 3.28 -7.50 2.58
C THR A 7 2.39 -7.83 1.38
N ILE A 8 2.98 -8.27 0.28
CA ILE A 8 2.24 -8.65 -0.93
C ILE A 8 1.25 -9.81 -0.65
N ASP A 9 1.64 -10.80 0.16
CA ASP A 9 0.77 -11.94 0.52
C ASP A 9 -0.46 -11.48 1.31
N GLU A 10 -0.29 -10.55 2.24
CA GLU A 10 -1.41 -9.94 2.98
C GLU A 10 -2.35 -9.17 2.04
N LEU A 11 -1.79 -8.42 1.10
CA LEU A 11 -2.56 -7.65 0.12
C LEU A 11 -3.31 -8.55 -0.87
N LEU A 12 -2.72 -9.66 -1.32
CA LEU A 12 -3.36 -10.61 -2.23
C LEU A 12 -4.60 -11.29 -1.60
N ARG A 13 -4.64 -11.42 -0.28
CA ARG A 13 -5.80 -11.95 0.45
C ARG A 13 -6.94 -10.95 0.59
N LEU A 14 -6.70 -9.67 0.30
CA LEU A 14 -7.69 -8.62 0.43
C LEU A 14 -8.52 -8.47 -0.85
N PRO A 15 -9.82 -8.15 -0.72
CA PRO A 15 -10.64 -7.84 -1.88
C PRO A 15 -10.18 -6.53 -2.52
N LYS A 16 -10.45 -6.39 -3.82
CA LYS A 16 -10.08 -5.20 -4.62
C LYS A 16 -10.47 -3.86 -3.95
N ARG A 17 -11.63 -3.80 -3.30
CA ARG A 17 -12.10 -2.59 -2.59
C ARG A 17 -11.17 -2.18 -1.44
N GLU A 18 -10.66 -3.15 -0.68
CA GLU A 18 -9.73 -2.90 0.42
C GLU A 18 -8.35 -2.49 -0.14
N LEU A 19 -7.90 -3.13 -1.22
CA LEU A 19 -6.69 -2.70 -1.93
C LEU A 19 -6.78 -1.25 -2.43
N ASP A 20 -7.94 -0.84 -2.96
CA ASP A 20 -8.22 0.54 -3.36
C ASP A 20 -8.21 1.53 -2.19
N ALA A 21 -8.70 1.11 -1.02
CA ALA A 21 -8.68 1.94 0.18
C ALA A 21 -7.25 2.12 0.72
N ILE A 22 -6.47 1.04 0.76
CA ILE A 22 -5.07 1.05 1.18
C ILE A 22 -4.23 1.90 0.23
N PHE A 23 -4.40 1.71 -1.08
CA PHE A 23 -3.71 2.52 -2.09
C PHE A 23 -3.97 4.01 -1.90
N ARG A 24 -5.22 4.41 -1.72
CA ARG A 24 -5.59 5.82 -1.53
C ARG A 24 -4.98 6.41 -0.25
N ARG A 25 -5.04 5.68 0.86
CA ARG A 25 -4.43 6.14 2.13
C ARG A 25 -2.92 6.26 2.00
N ALA A 26 -2.26 5.24 1.46
CA ALA A 26 -0.82 5.24 1.29
C ALA A 26 -0.36 6.35 0.31
N ALA A 27 -1.05 6.53 -0.82
CA ALA A 27 -0.75 7.63 -1.74
C ALA A 27 -0.89 9.00 -1.07
N SER A 28 -1.95 9.19 -0.27
CA SER A 28 -2.16 10.43 0.49
C SER A 28 -1.01 10.70 1.48
N VAL A 29 -0.56 9.69 2.21
CA VAL A 29 0.53 9.82 3.19
C VAL A 29 1.87 10.06 2.49
N ALA A 30 2.13 9.40 1.36
CA ALA A 30 3.36 9.60 0.59
C ALA A 30 3.50 11.03 0.04
N SER A 31 2.39 11.63 -0.39
CA SER A 31 2.32 13.01 -0.89
C SER A 31 2.24 14.07 0.20
N ASP A 32 1.96 13.70 1.45
CA ASP A 32 1.85 14.64 2.57
C ASP A 32 3.23 14.99 3.12
N ALA A 33 3.69 16.21 2.82
CA ALA A 33 4.98 16.73 3.26
C ALA A 33 5.07 16.95 4.79
N THR A 34 3.95 16.93 5.51
CA THR A 34 3.92 17.02 6.98
C THR A 34 4.26 15.68 7.64
N GLN A 35 4.20 14.58 6.87
CA GLN A 35 4.54 13.25 7.35
C GLN A 35 6.06 13.09 7.44
N GLY A 36 6.51 12.46 8.53
CA GLY A 36 7.93 12.14 8.71
C GLY A 36 8.45 11.23 7.59
N PRO A 37 9.77 11.27 7.30
CA PRO A 37 10.37 10.52 6.20
C PRO A 37 10.09 9.01 6.28
N GLN A 38 10.07 8.42 7.48
CA GLN A 38 9.71 7.00 7.68
C GLN A 38 8.25 6.68 7.29
N ALA A 39 7.31 7.58 7.55
CA ALA A 39 5.91 7.36 7.20
C ALA A 39 5.71 7.46 5.68
N ARG A 40 6.39 8.41 5.04
CA ARG A 40 6.37 8.56 3.58
C ARG A 40 6.99 7.36 2.87
N GLU A 41 8.16 6.90 3.32
CA GLU A 41 8.82 5.72 2.73
C GLU A 41 7.96 4.46 2.89
N ALA A 42 7.36 4.25 4.07
CA ALA A 42 6.44 3.13 4.30
C ALA A 42 5.21 3.20 3.38
N ALA A 43 4.68 4.40 3.19
CA ALA A 43 3.55 4.62 2.31
C ALA A 43 3.90 4.40 0.83
N GLU A 44 5.06 4.86 0.37
CA GLU A 44 5.56 4.59 -0.99
C GLU A 44 5.72 3.10 -1.26
N ARG A 45 6.34 2.35 -0.34
CA ARG A 45 6.46 0.88 -0.43
C ARG A 45 5.09 0.20 -0.46
N THR A 46 4.15 0.69 0.34
CA THR A 46 2.77 0.17 0.35
C THR A 46 2.07 0.40 -0.99
N VAL A 47 2.22 1.59 -1.59
CA VAL A 47 1.70 1.90 -2.93
C VAL A 47 2.28 0.96 -3.98
N GLU A 48 3.59 0.72 -3.94
CA GLU A 48 4.26 -0.22 -4.86
C GLU A 48 3.70 -1.65 -4.71
N ASN A 49 3.58 -2.14 -3.47
CA ASN A 49 3.06 -3.49 -3.21
C ASN A 49 1.62 -3.66 -3.72
N VAL A 50 0.75 -2.66 -3.51
CA VAL A 50 -0.63 -2.71 -4.01
C VAL A 50 -0.66 -2.68 -5.54
N ARG A 51 0.21 -1.89 -6.20
CA ARG A 51 0.33 -1.89 -7.66
C ARG A 51 0.73 -3.26 -8.20
N ARG A 52 1.70 -3.94 -7.54
CA ARG A 52 2.10 -5.31 -7.91
C ARG A 52 0.94 -6.30 -7.75
N CYS A 53 0.16 -6.21 -6.68
CA CYS A 53 -1.01 -7.06 -6.47
C CYS A 53 -2.10 -6.85 -7.54
N ARG A 54 -2.21 -5.65 -8.12
CA ARG A 54 -3.16 -5.37 -9.20
C ARG A 54 -2.71 -5.91 -10.56
N LEU A 55 -1.40 -6.01 -10.77
CA LEU A 55 -0.80 -6.46 -12.03
C LEU A 55 -0.64 -7.99 -12.09
N CYS A 56 -0.53 -8.66 -10.94
CA CYS A 56 -0.63 -10.11 -10.85
C CYS A 56 -2.10 -10.49 -10.61
N PRO A 57 -2.87 -10.90 -11.63
CA PRO A 57 -4.10 -11.61 -11.36
C PRO A 57 -3.75 -12.86 -10.53
N PRO A 58 -4.61 -13.30 -9.58
CA PRO A 58 -4.47 -14.65 -9.04
C PRO A 58 -4.45 -15.60 -10.24
N GLY A 59 -3.40 -16.42 -10.33
CA GLY A 59 -3.28 -17.43 -11.39
C GLY A 59 -4.50 -18.37 -11.40
N PRO A 60 -4.76 -19.00 -12.56
CA PRO A 60 -5.96 -19.82 -12.80
C PRO A 60 -6.15 -20.96 -11.79
#